data_AF-A0A941NIE7-F1
#
_entry.id   AF-A0A941NIE7-F1
#
_cell.length_a   1.000
_cell.length_b   1.000
_cell.length_c   1.000
_cell.angle_alpha   90.00
_cell.angle_beta   90.00
_cell.angle_gamma   90.00
#
_symmetry.space_group_name_H-M   'P 1'
#
loop_
_entity.id
_entity.type
_entity.pdbx_description
1 polymer ?
#
loop_
_entity_poly.entity_id
_entity_poly.type
_entity_poly.pdbx_seq_one_letter_code
_entity_poly.pdbx_strand_id
1 'polypeptide(L)'
;SLLADRLEKHPPAGMVIAAGSTGSIPATARLLGVIARLPHGALILPGLDRALDERSWRDLDPGHPQFGLRQLLASIGTPRDQVQDWHGAYSAQPRETLLRESLRPAPTTDAWRALADAGGGDIARGLEGVTLVTAADPAQEALVIALALRETLEREGRTAALITPDRTLARRVAAELGRWQIAIDDSAGRPLAHTGAGAFLCLLAEAADAQFAPVPLLALLKHPFATLGGDPAIFRARARLLDRMALRGPRPDPGLAGIARAIAAAIAEARKESDAKDGIALAAWWSDVSAVLSPLEAAFAKTGIPLEDLIACHLEAAQRLSCADLQDCPVWRDTDGEAASVFFQNFRASAAGLPSFDPGAYAALFRALAMKIPVRPRFNRHRAIAILGPLEARLQSFDLAILGGLNEGTWPQSVAADPWFSRPMRETLGLEQPERAIG
;
A
#
# COMPACT_ATOMS: atom_id res chain seq x y z
N SER A 1 32.06 -0.94 12.01
CA SER A 1 31.10 -1.90 12.58
C SER A 1 31.89 -3.07 13.13
N LEU A 2 31.41 -3.73 14.19
CA LEU A 2 32.13 -4.87 14.81
C LEU A 2 32.50 -5.97 13.81
N LEU A 3 31.68 -6.17 12.76
CA LEU A 3 31.96 -7.13 11.69
C LEU A 3 33.11 -6.71 10.78
N ALA A 4 33.16 -5.42 10.38
CA ALA A 4 34.25 -4.90 9.56
C ALA A 4 35.60 -5.02 10.31
N ASP A 5 35.63 -4.63 11.60
CA ASP A 5 36.83 -4.74 12.44
C ASP A 5 37.28 -6.21 12.60
N ARG A 6 36.33 -7.14 12.68
CA ARG A 6 36.62 -8.58 12.78
C ARG A 6 37.23 -9.12 11.49
N LEU A 7 36.68 -8.77 10.33
CA LEU A 7 37.18 -9.22 9.02
C LEU A 7 38.56 -8.65 8.71
N GLU A 8 38.85 -7.41 9.08
CA GLU A 8 40.19 -6.83 8.94
C GLU A 8 41.22 -7.57 9.81
N LYS A 9 40.88 -7.87 11.07
CA LYS A 9 41.80 -8.53 12.01
C LYS A 9 41.96 -10.04 11.76
N HIS A 10 40.91 -10.69 11.30
CA HIS A 10 40.87 -12.13 11.06
C HIS A 10 40.25 -12.42 9.69
N PRO A 11 40.99 -12.18 8.59
CA PRO A 11 40.53 -12.50 7.25
C PRO A 11 40.18 -13.99 7.14
N PRO A 12 38.97 -14.36 6.70
CA PRO A 12 38.64 -15.76 6.45
C PRO A 12 39.48 -16.31 5.29
N ALA A 13 39.81 -17.61 5.35
CA ALA A 13 40.58 -18.28 4.31
C ALA A 13 39.76 -18.50 3.01
N GLY A 14 38.43 -18.56 3.13
CA GLY A 14 37.51 -18.70 2.00
C GLY A 14 37.20 -17.39 1.31
N MET A 15 36.55 -17.50 0.14
CA MET A 15 36.10 -16.34 -0.63
C MET A 15 34.97 -15.59 0.10
N VAL A 16 35.05 -14.26 0.12
CA VAL A 16 34.02 -13.38 0.69
C VAL A 16 33.51 -12.46 -0.40
N ILE A 17 32.24 -12.62 -0.78
CA ILE A 17 31.59 -11.79 -1.79
C ILE A 17 30.51 -10.94 -1.15
N ALA A 18 30.55 -9.64 -1.40
CA ALA A 18 29.40 -8.76 -1.22
C ALA A 18 28.85 -8.39 -2.60
N ALA A 19 27.55 -8.62 -2.84
CA ALA A 19 26.93 -8.37 -4.13
C ALA A 19 25.62 -7.58 -3.99
N GLY A 20 25.37 -6.67 -4.94
CA GLY A 20 24.08 -5.98 -5.06
C GLY A 20 23.82 -4.86 -4.05
N SER A 21 24.78 -4.54 -3.18
CA SER A 21 24.67 -3.42 -2.24
C SER A 21 25.29 -2.14 -2.80
N THR A 22 24.62 -1.01 -2.58
CA THR A 22 25.11 0.33 -2.94
C THR A 22 25.76 1.06 -1.76
N GLY A 23 25.87 0.41 -0.59
CA GLY A 23 26.58 0.97 0.56
C GLY A 23 25.97 2.25 1.14
N SER A 24 24.65 2.41 1.09
CA SER A 24 23.97 3.64 1.53
C SER A 24 24.23 4.01 2.99
N ILE A 25 24.32 3.01 3.88
CA ILE A 25 24.63 3.20 5.30
C ILE A 25 26.15 3.24 5.50
N PRO A 26 26.72 4.24 6.21
CA PRO A 26 28.18 4.36 6.41
C PRO A 26 28.84 3.10 6.99
N ALA A 27 28.16 2.44 7.94
CA ALA A 27 28.64 1.18 8.52
C ALA A 27 28.72 0.05 7.49
N THR A 28 27.78 0.01 6.54
CA THR A 28 27.76 -0.94 5.42
C THR A 28 28.82 -0.58 4.40
N ALA A 29 28.95 0.69 4.00
CA ALA A 29 30.02 1.14 3.10
C ALA A 29 31.41 0.76 3.61
N ARG A 30 31.67 0.96 4.92
CA ARG A 30 32.92 0.53 5.55
C ARG A 30 33.12 -0.98 5.41
N LEU A 31 32.10 -1.79 5.71
CA LEU A 31 32.17 -3.24 5.56
C LEU A 31 32.45 -3.66 4.10
N LEU A 32 31.77 -3.05 3.13
CA LEU A 32 31.99 -3.33 1.71
C LEU A 32 33.42 -2.99 1.28
N GLY A 33 33.97 -1.87 1.76
CA GLY A 33 35.35 -1.48 1.51
C GLY A 33 36.37 -2.44 2.13
N VAL A 34 36.07 -3.01 3.30
CA VAL A 34 36.89 -4.09 3.89
C VAL A 34 36.86 -5.32 3.00
N ILE A 35 35.66 -5.79 2.63
CA ILE A 35 35.49 -6.98 1.80
C ILE A 35 36.22 -6.81 0.47
N ALA A 36 36.11 -5.65 -0.19
CA ALA A 36 36.80 -5.36 -1.45
C ALA A 36 38.33 -5.43 -1.37
N ARG A 37 38.93 -5.30 -0.18
CA ARG A 37 40.38 -5.34 0.06
C ARG A 37 40.88 -6.66 0.64
N LEU A 38 40.01 -7.63 0.94
CA LEU A 38 40.45 -8.94 1.41
C LEU A 38 41.19 -9.70 0.30
N PRO A 39 42.20 -10.55 0.62
CA PRO A 39 42.94 -11.32 -0.37
C PRO A 39 42.05 -12.21 -1.28
N HIS A 40 40.93 -12.68 -0.74
CA HIS A 40 39.91 -13.46 -1.44
C HIS A 40 38.54 -12.78 -1.38
N GLY A 41 38.54 -11.44 -1.38
CA GLY A 41 37.36 -10.62 -1.32
C GLY A 41 36.90 -10.13 -2.69
N ALA A 42 35.59 -9.99 -2.87
CA ALA A 42 35.02 -9.34 -4.05
C ALA A 42 33.80 -8.49 -3.70
N LEU A 43 33.70 -7.32 -4.33
CA LEU A 43 32.53 -6.45 -4.27
C LEU A 43 31.92 -6.35 -5.67
N ILE A 44 30.69 -6.84 -5.83
CA ILE A 44 29.95 -6.81 -7.09
C ILE A 44 28.91 -5.69 -7.03
N LEU A 45 29.13 -4.64 -7.84
CA LEU A 45 28.27 -3.47 -7.88
C LEU A 45 27.10 -3.67 -8.86
N PRO A 46 25.85 -3.31 -8.49
CA PRO A 46 24.71 -3.44 -9.37
C PRO A 46 24.65 -2.30 -10.40
N GLY A 47 25.01 -2.58 -11.65
CA GLY A 47 24.76 -1.67 -12.79
C GLY A 47 25.55 -0.35 -12.72
N LEU A 48 26.84 -0.39 -12.38
CA LEU A 48 27.71 0.78 -12.41
C LEU A 48 27.90 1.28 -13.85
N ASP A 49 27.55 2.53 -14.12
CA ASP A 49 27.77 3.14 -15.42
C ASP A 49 29.21 3.66 -15.56
N ARG A 50 30.04 2.87 -16.25
CA ARG A 50 31.46 3.17 -16.50
C ARG A 50 31.69 4.13 -17.66
N ALA A 51 30.69 4.39 -18.51
CA ALA A 51 30.84 5.19 -19.72
C ALA A 51 30.08 6.53 -19.72
N LEU A 52 29.37 6.86 -18.64
CA LEU A 52 28.91 8.24 -18.42
C LEU A 52 30.12 9.20 -18.39
N ASP A 53 30.04 10.34 -19.07
CA ASP A 53 31.16 11.29 -19.11
C ASP A 53 31.48 11.89 -17.73
N GLU A 54 32.70 12.39 -17.57
CA GLU A 54 33.21 12.83 -16.27
C GLU A 54 32.50 14.08 -15.73
N ARG A 55 31.97 14.96 -16.61
CA ARG A 55 31.19 16.12 -16.17
C ARG A 55 29.87 15.65 -15.56
N SER A 56 29.14 14.79 -16.26
CA SER A 56 27.89 14.20 -15.76
C SER A 56 28.09 13.35 -14.50
N TRP A 57 29.17 12.56 -14.43
CA TRP A 57 29.50 11.77 -13.24
C TRP A 57 29.77 12.65 -12.01
N ARG A 58 30.36 13.83 -12.20
CA ARG A 58 30.60 14.81 -11.13
C ARG A 58 29.33 15.55 -10.71
N ASP A 59 28.41 15.75 -11.63
CA ASP A 59 27.18 16.52 -11.39
C ASP A 59 25.99 15.64 -10.98
N LEU A 60 26.21 14.35 -10.66
CA LEU A 60 25.16 13.49 -10.11
C LEU A 60 24.60 14.09 -8.81
N ASP A 61 23.28 14.26 -8.76
CA ASP A 61 22.53 14.67 -7.58
C ASP A 61 22.03 13.44 -6.77
N PRO A 62 21.60 13.63 -5.51
CA PRO A 62 21.14 12.53 -4.66
C PRO A 62 19.96 11.70 -5.20
N GLY A 63 19.16 12.21 -6.15
CA GLY A 63 18.06 11.47 -6.77
C GLY A 63 18.49 10.63 -7.98
N HIS A 64 19.75 10.72 -8.42
CA HIS A 64 20.26 9.96 -9.56
C HIS A 64 20.68 8.54 -9.14
N PRO A 65 20.28 7.47 -9.88
CA PRO A 65 20.56 6.07 -9.50
C PRO A 65 22.03 5.69 -9.29
N GLN A 66 22.95 6.40 -9.97
CA GLN A 66 24.41 6.20 -9.83
C GLN A 66 25.04 6.96 -8.64
N PHE A 67 24.31 7.87 -7.98
CA PHE A 67 24.87 8.73 -6.93
C PHE A 67 25.40 7.93 -5.73
N GLY A 68 24.63 6.93 -5.27
CA GLY A 68 25.06 6.04 -4.19
C GLY A 68 26.32 5.25 -4.53
N LEU A 69 26.43 4.76 -5.77
CA LEU A 69 27.63 4.05 -6.24
C LEU A 69 28.85 4.97 -6.28
N ARG A 70 28.69 6.23 -6.72
CA ARG A 70 29.75 7.23 -6.67
C ARG A 70 30.25 7.48 -5.25
N GLN A 71 29.33 7.66 -4.30
CA GLN A 71 29.69 7.82 -2.89
C GLN A 71 30.44 6.60 -2.34
N LEU A 72 29.96 5.39 -2.67
CA LEU A 72 30.60 4.14 -2.26
C LEU A 72 32.03 4.05 -2.81
N LEU A 73 32.23 4.28 -4.12
CA LEU A 73 33.55 4.27 -4.75
C LEU A 73 34.50 5.30 -4.12
N ALA A 74 34.01 6.52 -3.86
CA ALA A 74 34.78 7.54 -3.16
C ALA A 74 35.17 7.12 -1.73
N SER A 75 34.27 6.47 -1.00
CA SER A 75 34.55 5.96 0.36
C SER A 75 35.56 4.80 0.38
N ILE A 76 35.58 3.98 -0.68
CA ILE A 76 36.52 2.87 -0.82
C ILE A 76 37.90 3.38 -1.28
N GLY A 77 37.92 4.49 -2.04
CA GLY A 77 39.12 5.05 -2.66
C GLY A 77 39.44 4.43 -4.02
N THR A 78 38.45 3.89 -4.71
CA THR A 78 38.62 3.23 -6.02
C THR A 78 37.98 4.09 -7.11
N PRO A 79 38.72 4.54 -8.13
CA PRO A 79 38.15 5.25 -9.25
C PRO A 79 37.29 4.30 -10.11
N ARG A 80 36.30 4.88 -10.78
CA ARG A 80 35.30 4.14 -11.56
C ARG A 80 35.88 3.30 -12.70
N ASP A 81 36.95 3.77 -13.31
CA ASP A 81 37.66 3.10 -14.42
C ASP A 81 38.39 1.81 -14.00
N GLN A 82 38.73 1.69 -12.72
CA GLN A 82 39.32 0.48 -12.13
C GLN A 82 38.30 -0.61 -11.81
N VAL A 83 37.01 -0.31 -11.87
CA VAL A 83 35.96 -1.33 -11.74
C VAL A 83 35.87 -2.13 -13.03
N GLN A 84 35.83 -3.44 -12.93
CA GLN A 84 35.76 -4.37 -14.06
C GLN A 84 34.37 -4.98 -14.18
N ASP A 85 34.00 -5.38 -15.39
CA ASP A 85 32.74 -6.08 -15.62
C ASP A 85 32.81 -7.49 -15.01
N TRP A 86 31.72 -7.89 -14.36
CA TRP A 86 31.62 -9.23 -13.78
C TRP A 86 31.56 -10.29 -14.88
N HIS A 87 32.25 -11.42 -14.69
CA HIS A 87 32.33 -12.48 -15.70
C HIS A 87 30.94 -12.98 -16.13
N GLY A 88 30.67 -12.98 -17.44
CA GLY A 88 29.39 -13.39 -17.99
C GLY A 88 28.30 -12.31 -17.95
N ALA A 89 28.63 -11.06 -17.63
CA ALA A 89 27.70 -9.94 -17.78
C ALA A 89 27.27 -9.83 -19.25
N TYR A 90 25.96 -9.96 -19.48
CA TYR A 90 25.35 -9.71 -20.78
C TYR A 90 25.42 -8.22 -21.06
N SER A 91 26.24 -7.79 -22.04
CA SER A 91 26.25 -6.38 -22.45
C SER A 91 25.15 -6.15 -23.47
N ALA A 92 24.18 -5.32 -23.12
CA ALA A 92 23.17 -4.83 -24.04
C ALA A 92 23.52 -3.39 -24.43
N GLN A 93 24.70 -3.18 -25.04
CA GLN A 93 25.29 -1.84 -25.20
C GLN A 93 24.34 -0.76 -25.74
N PRO A 94 23.47 -1.01 -26.74
CA PRO A 94 22.49 -0.01 -27.17
C PRO A 94 21.46 0.36 -26.08
N ARG A 95 21.00 -0.63 -25.30
CA ARG A 95 20.08 -0.44 -24.17
C ARG A 95 20.74 0.33 -23.03
N GLU A 96 21.96 -0.02 -22.70
CA GLU A 96 22.76 0.67 -21.67
C GLU A 96 22.99 2.13 -22.06
N THR A 97 23.29 2.39 -23.34
CA THR A 97 23.42 3.74 -23.88
C THR A 97 22.11 4.51 -23.79
N LEU A 98 20.97 3.91 -24.19
CA LEU A 98 19.65 4.53 -24.01
C LEU A 98 19.39 4.90 -22.55
N LEU A 99 19.63 3.97 -21.61
CA LEU A 99 19.38 4.20 -20.18
C LEU A 99 20.29 5.29 -19.61
N ARG A 100 21.59 5.26 -19.94
CA ARG A 100 22.56 6.30 -19.56
C ARG A 100 22.08 7.68 -19.98
N GLU A 101 21.71 7.80 -21.25
CA GLU A 101 21.34 9.10 -21.81
C GLU A 101 19.97 9.58 -21.34
N SER A 102 19.04 8.66 -21.07
CA SER A 102 17.74 8.98 -20.46
C SER A 102 17.86 9.46 -19.01
N LEU A 103 18.86 8.95 -18.29
CA LEU A 103 19.10 9.30 -16.88
C LEU A 103 20.16 10.40 -16.70
N ARG A 104 20.73 10.94 -17.79
CA ARG A 104 21.74 12.00 -17.74
C ARG A 104 21.27 13.15 -16.83
N PRO A 105 22.11 13.63 -15.90
CA PRO A 105 21.74 14.72 -15.00
C PRO A 105 21.25 15.95 -15.74
N ALA A 106 20.21 16.60 -15.22
CA ALA A 106 19.62 17.79 -15.82
C ALA A 106 20.65 18.87 -16.24
N PRO A 107 21.70 19.19 -15.43
CA PRO A 107 22.71 20.21 -15.78
C PRO A 107 23.60 19.88 -16.98
N THR A 108 23.58 18.63 -17.48
CA THR A 108 24.44 18.18 -18.59
C THR A 108 23.67 17.70 -19.81
N THR A 109 22.35 17.90 -19.83
CA THR A 109 21.46 17.54 -20.95
C THR A 109 21.78 18.27 -22.26
N ASP A 110 22.59 19.33 -22.22
CA ASP A 110 23.11 20.01 -23.42
C ASP A 110 23.88 19.07 -24.37
N ALA A 111 24.42 17.97 -23.83
CA ALA A 111 25.12 16.91 -24.56
C ALA A 111 24.20 16.08 -25.49
N TRP A 112 22.88 16.09 -25.29
CA TRP A 112 21.96 15.37 -26.18
C TRP A 112 21.98 15.87 -27.63
N ARG A 113 22.40 17.12 -27.85
CA ARG A 113 22.60 17.66 -29.21
C ARG A 113 23.62 16.84 -29.99
N ALA A 114 24.74 16.47 -29.36
CA ALA A 114 25.77 15.67 -30.02
C ALA A 114 25.28 14.26 -30.39
N LEU A 115 24.40 13.67 -29.59
CA LEU A 115 23.76 12.38 -29.91
C LEU A 115 22.80 12.49 -31.10
N ALA A 116 22.03 13.58 -31.15
CA ALA A 116 21.15 13.87 -32.27
C ALA A 116 21.97 14.08 -33.56
N ASP A 117 23.05 14.86 -33.49
CA ASP A 117 23.97 15.10 -34.62
C ASP A 117 24.66 13.82 -35.10
N ALA A 118 24.96 12.89 -34.19
CA ALA A 118 25.51 11.57 -34.51
C ALA A 118 24.46 10.58 -35.09
N GLY A 119 23.22 11.01 -35.28
CA GLY A 119 22.15 10.22 -35.91
C GLY A 119 21.41 9.26 -35.00
N GLY A 120 21.72 9.21 -33.69
CA GLY A 120 20.93 8.49 -32.69
C GLY A 120 20.79 6.97 -32.87
N GLY A 121 21.63 6.33 -33.70
CA GLY A 121 21.49 4.91 -34.06
C GLY A 121 21.50 3.95 -32.87
N ASP A 122 22.34 4.21 -31.85
CA ASP A 122 22.37 3.40 -30.63
C ASP A 122 21.11 3.57 -29.78
N ILE A 123 20.55 4.78 -29.75
CA ILE A 123 19.28 5.06 -29.06
C ILE A 123 18.14 4.31 -29.73
N ALA A 124 18.08 4.34 -31.07
CA ALA A 124 17.06 3.62 -31.84
C ALA A 124 17.13 2.10 -31.61
N ARG A 125 18.33 1.52 -31.67
CA ARG A 125 18.55 0.09 -31.34
C ARG A 125 18.22 -0.22 -29.88
N GLY A 126 18.53 0.71 -28.97
CA GLY A 126 18.17 0.62 -27.56
C GLY A 126 16.66 0.63 -27.30
N LEU A 127 15.84 1.11 -28.24
CA LEU A 127 14.37 1.13 -28.14
C LEU A 127 13.71 -0.12 -28.74
N GLU A 128 14.43 -1.04 -29.37
CA GLU A 128 13.86 -2.27 -29.92
C GLU A 128 13.09 -3.05 -28.84
N GLY A 129 11.85 -3.46 -29.11
CA GLY A 129 11.02 -4.14 -28.12
C GLY A 129 10.45 -3.24 -27.00
N VAL A 130 10.63 -1.91 -27.08
CA VAL A 130 9.92 -0.93 -26.24
C VAL A 130 8.70 -0.42 -27.01
N THR A 131 7.57 -0.31 -26.34
CA THR A 131 6.36 0.33 -26.89
C THR A 131 5.89 1.41 -25.92
N LEU A 132 5.59 2.59 -26.46
CA LEU A 132 4.94 3.66 -25.72
C LEU A 132 3.44 3.64 -26.02
N VAL A 133 2.62 3.63 -24.97
CA VAL A 133 1.17 3.78 -25.07
C VAL A 133 0.76 5.04 -24.33
N THR A 134 0.11 5.97 -25.03
CA THR A 134 -0.52 7.14 -24.42
C THR A 134 -2.02 6.91 -24.30
N ALA A 135 -2.51 6.84 -23.07
CA ALA A 135 -3.94 6.74 -22.78
C ALA A 135 -4.56 8.13 -22.61
N ALA A 136 -5.82 8.29 -23.01
CA ALA A 136 -6.59 9.50 -22.85
C ALA A 136 -7.01 9.75 -21.39
N ASP A 137 -7.17 8.67 -20.62
CA ASP A 137 -7.54 8.75 -19.20
C ASP A 137 -7.03 7.51 -18.41
N PRO A 138 -7.04 7.56 -17.06
CA PRO A 138 -6.56 6.45 -16.23
C PRO A 138 -7.39 5.17 -16.32
N ALA A 139 -8.62 5.19 -16.84
CA ALA A 139 -9.39 3.97 -17.07
C ALA A 139 -8.93 3.27 -18.35
N GLN A 140 -8.69 4.04 -19.44
CA GLN A 140 -8.10 3.50 -20.66
C GLN A 140 -6.70 2.93 -20.40
N GLU A 141 -5.87 3.61 -19.61
CA GLU A 141 -4.53 3.12 -19.24
C GLU A 141 -4.65 1.75 -18.54
N ALA A 142 -5.50 1.65 -17.52
CA ALA A 142 -5.71 0.40 -16.80
C ALA A 142 -6.20 -0.73 -17.71
N LEU A 143 -7.10 -0.43 -18.65
CA LEU A 143 -7.63 -1.41 -19.60
C LEU A 143 -6.55 -1.94 -20.55
N VAL A 144 -5.72 -1.06 -21.12
CA VAL A 144 -4.63 -1.48 -22.02
C VAL A 144 -3.61 -2.36 -21.29
N ILE A 145 -3.24 -1.96 -20.07
CA ILE A 145 -2.34 -2.76 -19.24
C ILE A 145 -2.95 -4.13 -18.94
N ALA A 146 -4.22 -4.17 -18.54
CA ALA A 146 -4.91 -5.42 -18.23
C ALA A 146 -5.01 -6.35 -19.46
N LEU A 147 -5.22 -5.79 -20.65
CA LEU A 147 -5.19 -6.56 -21.90
C LEU A 147 -3.80 -7.13 -22.20
N ALA A 148 -2.73 -6.35 -22.05
CA ALA A 148 -1.36 -6.83 -22.28
C ALA A 148 -0.95 -7.93 -21.28
N LEU A 149 -1.33 -7.79 -20.01
CA LEU A 149 -1.13 -8.81 -18.99
C LEU A 149 -1.92 -10.09 -19.33
N ARG A 150 -3.17 -9.96 -19.76
CA ARG A 150 -4.01 -11.09 -20.16
C ARG A 150 -3.49 -11.79 -21.42
N GLU A 151 -3.07 -11.04 -22.45
CA GLU A 151 -2.48 -11.58 -23.68
C GLU A 151 -1.24 -12.42 -23.36
N THR A 152 -0.42 -12.00 -22.38
CA THR A 152 0.74 -12.78 -21.95
C THR A 152 0.35 -14.18 -21.48
N LEU A 153 -0.80 -14.32 -20.82
CA LEU A 153 -1.30 -15.61 -20.33
C LEU A 153 -1.73 -16.57 -21.44
N GLU A 154 -1.93 -16.09 -22.67
CA GLU A 154 -2.25 -16.95 -23.82
C GLU A 154 -1.04 -17.77 -24.29
N ARG A 155 0.18 -17.40 -23.87
CA ARG A 155 1.41 -18.13 -24.14
C ARG A 155 1.89 -18.85 -22.89
N GLU A 156 1.85 -20.18 -22.91
CA GLU A 156 2.30 -21.02 -21.80
C GLU A 156 3.75 -20.69 -21.41
N GLY A 157 3.99 -20.54 -20.10
CA GLY A 157 5.31 -20.25 -19.53
C GLY A 157 5.74 -18.79 -19.61
N ARG A 158 5.02 -17.90 -20.32
CA ARG A 158 5.36 -16.47 -20.33
C ARG A 158 4.87 -15.75 -19.08
N THR A 159 5.65 -14.75 -18.68
CA THR A 159 5.46 -13.97 -17.47
C THR A 159 5.37 -12.47 -17.78
N ALA A 160 4.55 -11.73 -17.03
CA ALA A 160 4.47 -10.28 -17.16
C ALA A 160 4.29 -9.57 -15.82
N ALA A 161 4.75 -8.33 -15.72
CA ALA A 161 4.50 -7.50 -14.56
C ALA A 161 4.09 -6.08 -14.93
N LEU A 162 3.09 -5.56 -14.21
CA LEU A 162 2.87 -4.13 -14.09
C LEU A 162 3.77 -3.58 -12.98
N ILE A 163 4.61 -2.61 -13.30
CA ILE A 163 5.46 -1.91 -12.36
C ILE A 163 4.93 -0.49 -12.25
N THR A 164 4.44 -0.10 -11.08
CA THR A 164 3.89 1.24 -10.86
C THR A 164 3.92 1.63 -9.39
N PRO A 165 4.28 2.88 -9.04
CA PRO A 165 4.06 3.41 -7.70
C PRO A 165 2.61 3.86 -7.51
N ASP A 166 1.80 4.02 -8.56
CA ASP A 166 0.40 4.43 -8.48
C ASP A 166 -0.50 3.27 -8.01
N ARG A 167 -0.95 3.37 -6.75
CA ARG A 167 -1.84 2.39 -6.11
C ARG A 167 -3.28 2.47 -6.61
N THR A 168 -3.68 3.58 -7.23
CA THR A 168 -4.98 3.70 -7.89
C THR A 168 -4.96 2.98 -9.23
N LEU A 169 -3.92 3.16 -10.02
CA LEU A 169 -3.73 2.40 -11.27
C LEU A 169 -3.67 0.89 -11.02
N ALA A 170 -2.84 0.45 -10.05
CA ALA A 170 -2.74 -0.96 -9.66
C ALA A 170 -4.11 -1.60 -9.35
N ARG A 171 -4.92 -0.92 -8.51
CA ARG A 171 -6.27 -1.38 -8.16
C ARG A 171 -7.22 -1.42 -9.35
N ARG A 172 -7.13 -0.46 -10.27
CA ARG A 172 -7.94 -0.45 -11.49
C ARG A 172 -7.57 -1.62 -12.40
N VAL A 173 -6.28 -1.88 -12.62
CA VAL A 173 -5.81 -3.02 -13.42
C VAL A 173 -6.26 -4.35 -12.81
N ALA A 174 -6.13 -4.51 -11.49
CA ALA A 174 -6.61 -5.69 -10.79
C ALA A 174 -8.14 -5.87 -10.93
N ALA A 175 -8.91 -4.77 -10.89
CA ALA A 175 -10.35 -4.81 -11.10
C ALA A 175 -10.73 -5.21 -12.54
N GLU A 176 -10.03 -4.69 -13.56
CA GLU A 176 -10.24 -5.07 -14.96
C GLU A 176 -9.93 -6.56 -15.18
N LEU A 177 -8.81 -7.05 -14.65
CA LEU A 177 -8.46 -8.48 -14.70
C LEU A 177 -9.49 -9.37 -13.99
N GLY A 178 -10.07 -8.88 -12.90
CA GLY A 178 -11.15 -9.55 -12.17
C GLY A 178 -12.40 -9.80 -13.02
N ARG A 179 -12.67 -8.98 -14.05
CA ARG A 179 -13.77 -9.19 -15.01
C ARG A 179 -13.60 -10.46 -15.83
N TRP A 180 -12.36 -10.90 -16.02
CA TRP A 180 -12.00 -12.16 -16.67
C TRP A 180 -11.67 -13.27 -15.67
N GLN A 181 -12.02 -13.09 -14.39
CA GLN A 181 -11.69 -14.04 -13.31
C GLN A 181 -10.19 -14.29 -13.12
N ILE A 182 -9.35 -13.33 -13.54
CA ILE A 182 -7.90 -13.38 -13.34
C ILE A 182 -7.58 -12.62 -12.05
N ALA A 183 -7.16 -13.34 -11.02
CA ALA A 183 -6.69 -12.74 -9.79
C ALA A 183 -5.16 -12.56 -9.83
N ILE A 184 -4.74 -11.32 -10.10
CA ILE A 184 -3.33 -10.93 -10.18
C ILE A 184 -2.69 -10.80 -8.79
N ASP A 185 -1.39 -11.11 -8.69
CA ASP A 185 -0.61 -10.88 -7.48
C ASP A 185 -0.22 -9.40 -7.35
N ASP A 186 -0.85 -8.65 -6.43
CA ASP A 186 -0.39 -7.29 -6.06
C ASP A 186 0.50 -7.37 -4.81
N SER A 187 1.77 -7.05 -5.00
CA SER A 187 2.78 -7.04 -3.95
C SER A 187 2.45 -6.05 -2.84
N ALA A 188 1.79 -4.91 -3.11
CA ALA A 188 1.43 -3.97 -2.05
C ALA A 188 0.25 -4.48 -1.20
N GLY A 189 -0.56 -5.38 -1.75
CA GLY A 189 -1.84 -5.78 -1.16
C GLY A 189 -2.86 -4.64 -1.14
N ARG A 190 -3.97 -4.87 -0.43
CA ARG A 190 -5.05 -3.88 -0.27
C ARG A 190 -5.06 -3.37 1.17
N PRO A 191 -5.22 -2.05 1.42
CA PRO A 191 -5.40 -1.54 2.77
C PRO A 191 -6.55 -2.24 3.50
N LEU A 192 -6.37 -2.54 4.79
CA LEU A 192 -7.39 -3.20 5.62
C LEU A 192 -8.72 -2.44 5.56
N ALA A 193 -8.70 -1.11 5.62
CA ALA A 193 -9.92 -0.29 5.52
C ALA A 193 -10.72 -0.47 4.20
N HIS A 194 -10.11 -1.07 3.17
CA HIS A 194 -10.75 -1.37 1.88
C HIS A 194 -11.06 -2.87 1.69
N THR A 195 -10.84 -3.72 2.71
CA THR A 195 -11.27 -5.12 2.71
C THR A 195 -12.66 -5.28 3.30
N GLY A 196 -13.24 -6.49 3.24
CA GLY A 196 -14.58 -6.73 3.79
C GLY A 196 -14.59 -6.55 5.31
N ALA A 197 -13.64 -7.17 6.00
CA ALA A 197 -13.56 -7.10 7.46
C ALA A 197 -13.20 -5.68 7.93
N GLY A 198 -12.19 -5.04 7.32
CA GLY A 198 -11.77 -3.72 7.76
C GLY A 198 -12.75 -2.60 7.39
N ALA A 199 -13.46 -2.70 6.26
CA ALA A 199 -14.53 -1.74 5.94
C ALA A 199 -15.69 -1.83 6.94
N PHE A 200 -16.11 -3.04 7.33
CA PHE A 200 -17.12 -3.24 8.37
C PHE A 200 -16.76 -2.57 9.69
N LEU A 201 -15.51 -2.76 10.13
CA LEU A 201 -15.00 -2.18 11.37
C LEU A 201 -14.92 -0.64 11.28
N CYS A 202 -14.52 -0.09 10.13
CA CYS A 202 -14.55 1.35 9.93
C CYS A 202 -15.99 1.90 9.98
N LEU A 203 -16.95 1.23 9.33
CA LEU A 203 -18.36 1.61 9.33
C LEU A 203 -18.96 1.59 10.73
N LEU A 204 -18.55 0.64 11.58
CA LEU A 204 -19.02 0.56 12.96
C LEU A 204 -18.54 1.76 13.79
N ALA A 205 -17.26 2.11 13.70
CA ALA A 205 -16.71 3.30 14.35
C ALA A 205 -17.36 4.59 13.84
N GLU A 206 -17.56 4.72 12.53
CA GLU A 206 -18.20 5.88 11.90
C GLU A 206 -19.68 6.02 12.27
N ALA A 207 -20.40 4.90 12.39
CA ALA A 207 -21.77 4.92 12.84
C ALA A 207 -21.87 5.42 14.29
N ALA A 208 -20.97 4.99 15.17
CA ALA A 208 -20.96 5.45 16.56
C ALA A 208 -20.56 6.94 16.68
N ASP A 209 -19.53 7.37 15.96
CA ASP A 209 -19.07 8.77 15.89
C ASP A 209 -20.18 9.71 15.39
N ALA A 210 -20.93 9.28 14.37
CA ALA A 210 -22.06 10.02 13.83
C ALA A 210 -23.35 9.87 14.67
N GLN A 211 -23.26 9.39 15.92
CA GLN A 211 -24.39 9.17 16.84
C GLN A 211 -25.52 8.34 16.18
N PHE A 212 -25.13 7.30 15.44
CA PHE A 212 -26.01 6.41 14.69
C PHE A 212 -26.98 7.14 13.75
N ALA A 213 -26.52 8.24 13.13
CA ALA A 213 -27.27 8.93 12.10
C ALA A 213 -27.70 7.97 10.97
N PRO A 214 -28.85 8.20 10.31
CA PRO A 214 -29.44 7.22 9.40
C PRO A 214 -28.52 6.70 8.29
N VAL A 215 -27.70 7.55 7.67
CA VAL A 215 -26.83 7.15 6.56
C VAL A 215 -25.66 6.26 7.02
N PRO A 216 -24.80 6.66 7.99
CA PRO A 216 -23.79 5.78 8.57
C PRO A 216 -24.36 4.48 9.16
N LEU A 217 -25.48 4.58 9.87
CA LEU A 217 -26.16 3.41 10.44
C LEU A 217 -26.61 2.42 9.37
N LEU A 218 -27.26 2.89 8.30
CA LEU A 218 -27.69 2.00 7.21
C LEU A 218 -26.51 1.42 6.43
N ALA A 219 -25.40 2.14 6.31
CA ALA A 219 -24.17 1.62 5.71
C ALA A 219 -23.61 0.44 6.52
N LEU A 220 -23.56 0.57 7.85
CA LEU A 220 -23.20 -0.52 8.77
C LEU A 220 -24.18 -1.70 8.67
N LEU A 221 -25.48 -1.47 8.83
CA LEU A 221 -26.49 -2.54 8.93
C LEU A 221 -26.74 -3.30 7.62
N LYS A 222 -26.40 -2.70 6.47
CA LYS A 222 -26.50 -3.38 5.16
C LYS A 222 -25.23 -4.18 4.82
N HIS A 223 -24.18 -4.09 5.63
CA HIS A 223 -22.94 -4.81 5.42
C HIS A 223 -23.13 -6.33 5.60
N PRO A 224 -22.46 -7.21 4.80
CA PRO A 224 -22.60 -8.66 4.93
C PRO A 224 -22.27 -9.27 6.30
N PHE A 225 -21.43 -8.59 7.09
CA PHE A 225 -21.07 -9.02 8.45
C PHE A 225 -22.03 -8.51 9.54
N ALA A 226 -22.98 -7.63 9.22
CA ALA A 226 -24.03 -7.29 10.17
C ALA A 226 -25.14 -8.35 10.09
N THR A 227 -25.20 -9.23 11.09
CA THR A 227 -26.11 -10.39 11.09
C THR A 227 -26.74 -10.70 12.44
N LEU A 228 -26.19 -10.19 13.55
CA LEU A 228 -26.47 -10.66 14.92
C LEU A 228 -26.31 -12.20 15.04
N GLY A 229 -25.36 -12.77 14.31
CA GLY A 229 -25.17 -14.22 14.23
C GLY A 229 -26.24 -14.98 13.43
N GLY A 230 -27.22 -14.28 12.86
CA GLY A 230 -28.29 -14.87 12.06
C GLY A 230 -27.98 -14.95 10.56
N ASP A 231 -29.04 -15.15 9.76
CA ASP A 231 -28.97 -15.18 8.31
C ASP A 231 -28.71 -13.76 7.73
N PRO A 232 -27.64 -13.56 6.91
CA PRO A 232 -27.31 -12.26 6.33
C PRO A 232 -28.36 -11.67 5.39
N ALA A 233 -29.16 -12.51 4.71
CA ALA A 233 -30.24 -12.05 3.85
C ALA A 233 -31.41 -11.53 4.69
N ILE A 234 -31.77 -12.22 5.78
CA ILE A 234 -32.83 -11.79 6.69
C ILE A 234 -32.45 -10.47 7.38
N PHE A 235 -31.23 -10.36 7.92
CA PHE A 235 -30.77 -9.14 8.58
C PHE A 235 -30.79 -7.94 7.64
N ARG A 236 -30.23 -8.09 6.43
CA ARG A 236 -30.25 -7.01 5.42
C ARG A 236 -31.67 -6.65 4.96
N ALA A 237 -32.59 -7.62 4.91
CA ALA A 237 -33.99 -7.34 4.63
C ALA A 237 -34.63 -6.46 5.72
N ARG A 238 -34.34 -6.72 7.00
CA ARG A 238 -34.77 -5.87 8.13
C ARG A 238 -34.15 -4.48 8.09
N ALA A 239 -32.85 -4.36 7.78
CA ALA A 239 -32.20 -3.05 7.58
C ALA A 239 -32.83 -2.23 6.44
N ARG A 240 -33.27 -2.88 5.35
CA ARG A 240 -34.02 -2.23 4.27
C ARG A 240 -35.44 -1.85 4.66
N LEU A 241 -36.07 -2.63 5.55
CA LEU A 241 -37.38 -2.29 6.10
C LEU A 241 -37.28 -1.05 7.01
N LEU A 242 -36.25 -0.98 7.87
CA LEU A 242 -35.94 0.19 8.69
C LEU A 242 -35.81 1.46 7.85
N ASP A 243 -34.98 1.40 6.80
CA ASP A 243 -34.80 2.47 5.81
C ASP A 243 -36.17 2.97 5.30
N ARG A 244 -36.99 2.06 4.75
CA ARG A 244 -38.27 2.41 4.15
C ARG A 244 -39.29 2.97 5.14
N MET A 245 -39.41 2.37 6.33
CA MET A 245 -40.47 2.70 7.27
C MET A 245 -40.15 3.91 8.15
N ALA A 246 -38.90 4.06 8.59
CA ALA A 246 -38.56 4.99 9.66
C ALA A 246 -37.53 6.06 9.25
N LEU A 247 -36.76 5.87 8.17
CA LEU A 247 -35.58 6.70 7.89
C LEU A 247 -35.63 7.51 6.57
N ARG A 248 -36.66 7.35 5.74
CA ARG A 248 -36.85 8.12 4.49
C ARG A 248 -37.52 9.50 4.67
N GLY A 249 -37.76 9.91 5.91
CA GLY A 249 -38.45 11.16 6.26
C GLY A 249 -37.53 12.17 6.95
N PRO A 250 -38.10 13.08 7.78
CA PRO A 250 -37.33 13.97 8.63
C PRO A 250 -36.28 13.20 9.43
N ARG A 251 -35.08 13.76 9.55
CA ARG A 251 -33.97 13.13 10.27
C ARG A 251 -34.41 12.89 11.73
N PRO A 252 -34.37 11.63 12.24
CA PRO A 252 -34.63 11.35 13.64
C PRO A 252 -33.63 12.06 14.55
N ASP A 253 -34.01 12.22 15.83
CA ASP A 253 -33.07 12.64 16.86
C ASP A 253 -31.81 11.73 16.86
N PRO A 254 -30.64 12.25 17.27
CA PRO A 254 -29.43 11.45 17.37
C PRO A 254 -29.58 10.25 18.32
N GLY A 255 -28.78 9.21 18.04
CA GLY A 255 -28.62 8.03 18.87
C GLY A 255 -29.64 6.92 18.61
N LEU A 256 -29.39 5.76 19.21
CA LEU A 256 -30.18 4.54 19.06
C LEU A 256 -31.63 4.74 19.55
N ALA A 257 -31.80 5.54 20.61
CA ALA A 257 -33.11 5.91 21.13
C ALA A 257 -33.92 6.79 20.16
N GLY A 258 -33.25 7.64 19.37
CA GLY A 258 -33.91 8.44 18.33
C GLY A 258 -34.46 7.58 17.20
N ILE A 259 -33.71 6.55 16.79
CA ILE A 259 -34.18 5.56 15.81
C ILE A 259 -35.37 4.76 16.36
N ALA A 260 -35.32 4.34 17.63
CA ALA A 260 -36.44 3.65 18.26
C ALA A 260 -37.73 4.50 18.27
N ARG A 261 -37.61 5.82 18.55
CA ARG A 261 -38.74 6.76 18.45
C ARG A 261 -39.27 6.89 17.02
N ALA A 262 -38.38 6.93 16.02
CA ALA A 262 -38.79 6.97 14.62
C ALA A 262 -39.55 5.71 14.19
N ILE A 263 -39.14 4.53 14.66
CA ILE A 263 -39.88 3.27 14.44
C ILE A 263 -41.26 3.34 15.12
N ALA A 264 -41.33 3.81 16.37
CA ALA A 264 -42.60 3.94 17.09
C ALA A 264 -43.57 4.92 16.39
N ALA A 265 -43.08 6.05 15.89
CA ALA A 265 -43.87 6.99 15.10
C ALA A 265 -44.39 6.34 13.81
N ALA A 266 -43.53 5.61 13.08
CA ALA A 266 -43.94 4.90 11.87
C ALA A 266 -45.03 3.83 12.13
N ILE A 267 -44.99 3.15 13.29
CA ILE A 267 -46.04 2.22 13.73
C ILE A 267 -47.35 2.98 14.00
N ALA A 268 -47.30 4.11 14.70
CA ALA A 268 -48.49 4.90 15.03
C ALA A 268 -49.18 5.50 13.79
N GLU A 269 -48.40 5.81 12.75
CA GLU A 269 -48.90 6.35 11.48
C GLU A 269 -49.30 5.25 10.46
N ALA A 270 -49.14 3.98 10.81
CA ALA A 270 -49.43 2.86 9.92
C ALA A 270 -50.91 2.80 9.54
N ARG A 271 -51.21 2.89 8.24
CA ARG A 271 -52.58 2.85 7.72
C ARG A 271 -53.09 1.44 7.43
N LYS A 272 -52.19 0.47 7.26
CA LYS A 272 -52.50 -0.93 6.98
C LYS A 272 -52.07 -1.80 8.14
N GLU A 273 -52.86 -2.83 8.42
CA GLU A 273 -52.54 -3.83 9.46
C GLU A 273 -51.21 -4.55 9.17
N SER A 274 -50.88 -4.77 7.89
CA SER A 274 -49.58 -5.33 7.48
C SER A 274 -48.42 -4.46 7.92
N ASP A 275 -48.53 -3.14 7.75
CA ASP A 275 -47.47 -2.18 8.03
C ASP A 275 -47.28 -2.06 9.56
N ALA A 276 -48.36 -2.12 10.33
CA ALA A 276 -48.30 -2.16 11.80
C ALA A 276 -47.61 -3.44 12.31
N LYS A 277 -47.93 -4.61 11.74
CA LYS A 277 -47.27 -5.89 12.08
C LYS A 277 -45.78 -5.86 11.74
N ASP A 278 -45.43 -5.37 10.55
CA ASP A 278 -44.04 -5.22 10.13
C ASP A 278 -43.27 -4.26 11.05
N GLY A 279 -43.90 -3.16 11.47
CA GLY A 279 -43.33 -2.20 12.40
C GLY A 279 -43.09 -2.78 13.80
N ILE A 280 -44.03 -3.57 14.34
CA ILE A 280 -43.85 -4.26 15.64
C ILE A 280 -42.68 -5.24 15.57
N ALA A 281 -42.61 -6.05 14.51
CA ALA A 281 -41.49 -6.98 14.30
C ALA A 281 -40.16 -6.24 14.10
N LEU A 282 -40.18 -5.08 13.45
CA LEU A 282 -39.01 -4.21 13.28
C LEU A 282 -38.56 -3.62 14.62
N ALA A 283 -39.49 -3.20 15.49
CA ALA A 283 -39.16 -2.67 16.81
C ALA A 283 -38.50 -3.72 17.71
N ALA A 284 -38.97 -4.97 17.68
CA ALA A 284 -38.34 -6.08 18.40
C ALA A 284 -36.91 -6.33 17.90
N TRP A 285 -36.73 -6.45 16.58
CA TRP A 285 -35.40 -6.60 15.98
C TRP A 285 -34.47 -5.42 16.29
N TRP A 286 -34.99 -4.19 16.27
CA TRP A 286 -34.22 -2.99 16.61
C TRP A 286 -33.78 -3.00 18.08
N SER A 287 -34.59 -3.52 18.99
CA SER A 287 -34.20 -3.68 20.39
C SER A 287 -32.95 -4.55 20.53
N ASP A 288 -32.86 -5.65 19.76
CA ASP A 288 -31.69 -6.53 19.78
C ASP A 288 -30.44 -5.84 19.20
N VAL A 289 -30.60 -5.15 18.06
CA VAL A 289 -29.53 -4.35 17.45
C VAL A 289 -29.05 -3.25 18.39
N SER A 290 -29.98 -2.53 19.02
CA SER A 290 -29.68 -1.46 19.96
C SER A 290 -28.92 -2.00 21.16
N ALA A 291 -29.33 -3.13 21.74
CA ALA A 291 -28.65 -3.72 22.89
C ALA A 291 -27.17 -4.04 22.60
N VAL A 292 -26.84 -4.44 21.37
CA VAL A 292 -25.47 -4.70 20.93
C VAL A 292 -24.66 -3.40 20.77
N LEU A 293 -25.28 -2.33 20.26
CA LEU A 293 -24.59 -1.07 19.97
C LEU A 293 -24.55 -0.10 21.17
N SER A 294 -25.43 -0.26 22.16
CA SER A 294 -25.52 0.62 23.34
C SER A 294 -24.21 0.79 24.11
N PRO A 295 -23.39 -0.24 24.36
CA PRO A 295 -22.10 -0.05 25.03
C PRO A 295 -21.15 0.86 24.25
N LEU A 296 -21.16 0.76 22.91
CA LEU A 296 -20.35 1.60 22.04
C LEU A 296 -20.90 3.03 22.02
N GLU A 297 -22.23 3.21 21.93
CA GLU A 297 -22.87 4.53 22.05
C GLU A 297 -22.47 5.24 23.36
N ALA A 298 -22.55 4.51 24.48
CA ALA A 298 -22.19 5.04 25.79
C ALA A 298 -20.70 5.40 25.90
N ALA A 299 -19.82 4.67 25.22
CA ALA A 299 -18.39 5.00 25.17
C ALA A 299 -18.14 6.30 24.38
N PHE A 300 -18.83 6.48 23.25
CA PHE A 300 -18.73 7.71 22.44
C PHE A 300 -19.41 8.93 23.07
N ALA A 301 -20.38 8.74 23.96
CA ALA A 301 -21.02 9.82 24.69
C ALA A 301 -20.15 10.45 25.80
N LYS A 302 -19.00 9.86 26.13
CA LYS A 302 -18.07 10.40 27.14
C LYS A 302 -17.25 11.56 26.56
N THR A 303 -16.86 12.51 27.42
CA THR A 303 -15.94 13.59 27.05
C THR A 303 -14.46 13.15 26.99
N GLY A 304 -14.15 12.00 27.58
CA GLY A 304 -12.83 11.39 27.57
C GLY A 304 -12.90 9.97 28.11
N ILE A 305 -12.22 9.05 27.43
CA ILE A 305 -12.19 7.62 27.79
C ILE A 305 -10.79 7.06 27.54
N PRO A 306 -10.28 6.14 28.36
CA PRO A 306 -9.08 5.40 27.97
C PRO A 306 -9.26 4.77 26.59
N LEU A 307 -8.28 4.97 25.69
CA LEU A 307 -8.37 4.46 24.32
C LEU A 307 -8.53 2.93 24.29
N GLU A 308 -7.91 2.23 25.24
CA GLU A 308 -8.05 0.78 25.41
C GLU A 308 -9.52 0.35 25.62
N ASP A 309 -10.27 1.09 26.44
CA ASP A 309 -11.69 0.79 26.71
C ASP A 309 -12.53 1.00 25.45
N LEU A 310 -12.26 2.07 24.70
CA LEU A 310 -12.96 2.35 23.45
C LEU A 310 -12.68 1.27 22.38
N ILE A 311 -11.42 0.81 22.29
CA ILE A 311 -11.04 -0.32 21.44
C ILE A 311 -11.78 -1.59 21.86
N ALA A 312 -11.90 -1.86 23.17
CA ALA A 312 -12.61 -3.02 23.68
C ALA A 312 -14.11 -2.97 23.35
N CYS A 313 -14.77 -1.83 23.56
CA CYS A 313 -16.18 -1.65 23.18
C CYS A 313 -16.39 -1.82 21.67
N HIS A 314 -15.48 -1.29 20.85
CA HIS A 314 -15.55 -1.45 19.40
C HIS A 314 -15.42 -2.92 18.98
N LEU A 315 -14.46 -3.64 19.55
CA LEU A 315 -14.25 -5.07 19.28
C LEU A 315 -15.46 -5.90 19.70
N GLU A 316 -16.00 -5.65 20.89
CA GLU A 316 -17.18 -6.36 21.41
C GLU A 316 -18.42 -6.11 20.54
N ALA A 317 -18.67 -4.86 20.13
CA ALA A 317 -19.77 -4.52 19.25
C ALA A 317 -19.63 -5.21 17.87
N ALA A 318 -18.41 -5.24 17.30
CA ALA A 318 -18.16 -5.92 16.04
C ALA A 318 -18.43 -7.42 16.13
N GLN A 319 -17.98 -8.06 17.21
CA GLN A 319 -18.20 -9.48 17.46
C GLN A 319 -19.69 -9.78 17.65
N ARG A 320 -20.39 -9.07 18.53
CA ARG A 320 -21.82 -9.32 18.76
C ARG A 320 -22.70 -9.03 17.55
N LEU A 321 -22.30 -8.07 16.72
CA LEU A 321 -23.05 -7.76 15.49
C LEU A 321 -22.80 -8.79 14.37
N SER A 322 -21.70 -9.54 14.43
CA SER A 322 -21.29 -10.47 13.35
C SER A 322 -21.35 -11.95 13.70
N CYS A 323 -21.04 -12.35 14.94
CA CYS A 323 -20.87 -13.74 15.33
C CYS A 323 -22.10 -14.28 16.05
N ALA A 324 -22.52 -15.51 15.74
CA ALA A 324 -23.36 -16.31 16.65
C ALA A 324 -22.50 -17.02 17.70
N ASP A 325 -21.32 -17.46 17.29
CA ASP A 325 -20.31 -18.10 18.12
C ASP A 325 -18.98 -17.36 17.93
N LEU A 326 -18.34 -16.99 19.03
CA LEU A 326 -17.04 -16.30 19.01
C LEU A 326 -15.91 -17.20 18.48
N GLN A 327 -16.06 -18.53 18.55
CA GLN A 327 -15.08 -19.47 18.03
C GLN A 327 -15.06 -19.52 16.49
N ASP A 328 -16.18 -19.21 15.84
CA ASP A 328 -16.31 -19.19 14.38
C ASP A 328 -16.97 -17.89 13.90
N CYS A 329 -16.30 -16.78 14.19
CA CYS A 329 -16.83 -15.48 13.84
C CYS A 329 -16.52 -15.09 12.37
N PRO A 330 -17.55 -14.77 11.55
CA PRO A 330 -17.36 -14.44 10.13
C PRO A 330 -16.40 -13.27 9.87
N VAL A 331 -16.38 -12.24 10.72
CA VAL A 331 -15.49 -11.07 10.55
C VAL A 331 -13.99 -11.43 10.72
N TRP A 332 -13.65 -12.57 11.35
CA TRP A 332 -12.27 -12.99 11.61
C TRP A 332 -11.76 -14.14 10.73
N ARG A 333 -12.61 -14.70 9.85
CA ARG A 333 -12.34 -16.01 9.20
C ARG A 333 -11.31 -15.95 8.06
N ASP A 334 -11.34 -14.91 7.25
CA ASP A 334 -10.51 -14.78 6.04
C ASP A 334 -9.21 -13.99 6.29
N THR A 335 -8.35 -13.89 5.27
CA THR A 335 -7.05 -13.19 5.38
C THR A 335 -7.16 -11.74 5.87
N ASP A 336 -8.25 -11.06 5.56
CA ASP A 336 -8.52 -9.72 6.08
C ASP A 336 -9.01 -9.72 7.52
N GLY A 337 -9.81 -10.73 7.91
CA GLY A 337 -10.21 -10.96 9.29
C GLY A 337 -9.04 -11.29 10.22
N GLU A 338 -8.12 -12.16 9.77
CA GLU A 338 -6.88 -12.45 10.50
C GLU A 338 -6.04 -11.17 10.68
N ALA A 339 -5.85 -10.40 9.60
CA ALA A 339 -5.13 -9.13 9.66
C ALA A 339 -5.79 -8.11 10.58
N ALA A 340 -7.13 -8.06 10.60
CA ALA A 340 -7.89 -7.20 11.49
C ALA A 340 -7.74 -7.62 12.96
N SER A 341 -7.72 -8.92 13.26
CA SER A 341 -7.50 -9.44 14.60
C SER A 341 -6.11 -9.06 15.13
N VAL A 342 -5.06 -9.27 14.33
CA VAL A 342 -3.69 -8.86 14.67
C VAL A 342 -3.60 -7.33 14.84
N PHE A 343 -4.29 -6.56 13.99
CA PHE A 343 -4.36 -5.11 14.13
C PHE A 343 -4.97 -4.69 15.46
N PHE A 344 -6.13 -5.23 15.85
CA PHE A 344 -6.76 -4.92 17.12
C PHE A 344 -5.88 -5.25 18.33
N GLN A 345 -5.19 -6.40 18.29
CA GLN A 345 -4.25 -6.79 19.35
C GLN A 345 -3.10 -5.77 19.49
N ASN A 346 -2.46 -5.41 18.38
CA ASN A 346 -1.37 -4.43 18.37
C ASN A 346 -1.87 -3.03 18.76
N PHE A 347 -3.06 -2.65 18.30
CA PHE A 347 -3.65 -1.35 18.58
C PHE A 347 -3.97 -1.19 20.07
N ARG A 348 -4.57 -2.22 20.67
CA ARG A 348 -4.83 -2.28 22.11
C ARG A 348 -3.54 -2.24 22.93
N ALA A 349 -2.55 -3.06 22.57
CA ALA A 349 -1.26 -3.09 23.27
C ALA A 349 -0.53 -1.73 23.22
N SER A 350 -0.63 -1.01 22.10
CA SER A 350 -0.05 0.32 21.93
C SER A 350 -0.83 1.43 22.63
N ALA A 351 -2.10 1.19 22.97
CA ALA A 351 -2.95 2.14 23.67
C ALA A 351 -2.73 2.15 25.20
N ALA A 352 -2.06 1.14 25.74
CA ALA A 352 -1.82 1.01 27.17
C ALA A 352 -1.00 2.18 27.72
N GLY A 353 -1.51 2.84 28.76
CA GLY A 353 -0.84 3.97 29.43
C GLY A 353 -0.96 5.32 28.72
N LEU A 354 -1.69 5.41 27.61
CA LEU A 354 -2.02 6.70 26.99
C LEU A 354 -3.06 7.47 27.84
N PRO A 355 -3.06 8.82 27.77
CA PRO A 355 -4.07 9.63 28.44
C PRO A 355 -5.47 9.37 27.87
N SER A 356 -6.49 9.90 28.55
CA SER A 356 -7.87 9.87 28.05
C SER A 356 -7.95 10.45 26.62
N PHE A 357 -8.65 9.72 25.78
CA PHE A 357 -8.84 10.01 24.36
C PHE A 357 -10.23 10.60 24.13
N ASP A 358 -10.32 11.56 23.22
CA ASP A 358 -11.59 12.11 22.74
C ASP A 358 -12.24 11.11 21.77
N PRO A 359 -13.40 10.51 22.12
CA PRO A 359 -14.05 9.54 21.25
C PRO A 359 -14.36 10.08 19.83
N GLY A 360 -14.58 11.39 19.67
CA GLY A 360 -14.85 12.00 18.36
C GLY A 360 -13.70 11.89 17.35
N ALA A 361 -12.47 11.67 17.82
CA ALA A 361 -11.32 11.44 16.96
C ALA A 361 -11.12 9.96 16.58
N TYR A 362 -11.89 9.04 17.16
CA TYR A 362 -11.62 7.60 17.08
C TYR A 362 -11.85 7.03 15.69
N ALA A 363 -12.96 7.38 15.04
CA ALA A 363 -13.29 6.86 13.71
C ALA A 363 -12.21 7.24 12.67
N ALA A 364 -11.78 8.51 12.71
CA ALA A 364 -10.71 9.01 11.85
C ALA A 364 -9.37 8.32 12.14
N LEU A 365 -9.00 8.16 13.42
CA LEU A 365 -7.78 7.45 13.83
C LEU A 365 -7.80 5.99 13.37
N PHE A 366 -8.89 5.27 13.66
CA PHE A 366 -9.04 3.87 13.30
C PHE A 366 -8.90 3.66 11.78
N ARG A 367 -9.62 4.46 10.99
CA ARG A 367 -9.52 4.40 9.52
C ARG A 367 -8.11 4.74 9.03
N ALA A 368 -7.46 5.77 9.58
CA ALA A 368 -6.11 6.15 9.19
C ALA A 368 -5.07 5.06 9.49
N LEU A 369 -5.21 4.34 10.62
CA LEU A 369 -4.36 3.21 10.96
C LEU A 369 -4.67 1.99 10.07
N ALA A 370 -5.95 1.65 9.88
CA ALA A 370 -6.38 0.54 9.02
C ALA A 370 -5.97 0.76 7.55
N MET A 371 -5.86 2.01 7.09
CA MET A 371 -5.33 2.32 5.75
C MET A 371 -3.84 1.96 5.58
N LYS A 372 -3.09 1.87 6.67
CA LYS A 372 -1.65 1.53 6.65
C LYS A 372 -1.37 0.04 6.74
N ILE A 373 -2.39 -0.79 6.92
CA ILE A 373 -2.23 -2.23 7.11
C ILE A 373 -2.48 -2.94 5.79
N PRO A 374 -1.44 -3.46 5.12
CA PRO A 374 -1.62 -4.17 3.87
C PRO A 374 -2.18 -5.57 4.13
N VAL A 375 -3.30 -5.89 3.48
CA VAL A 375 -3.87 -7.23 3.46
C VAL A 375 -3.57 -7.88 2.12
N ARG A 376 -2.97 -9.06 2.20
CA ARG A 376 -2.52 -9.86 1.06
C ARG A 376 -3.29 -11.19 1.07
N PRO A 377 -4.18 -11.45 0.09
CA PRO A 377 -4.83 -12.75 -0.04
C PRO A 377 -3.81 -13.89 -0.18
N ARG A 378 -3.97 -15.00 0.55
CA ARG A 378 -2.98 -16.11 0.57
C ARG A 378 -3.08 -17.05 -0.63
N PHE A 379 -4.24 -17.12 -1.28
CA PHE A 379 -4.55 -18.10 -2.33
C PHE A 379 -5.07 -17.42 -3.61
N ASN A 380 -5.17 -18.20 -4.69
CA ASN A 380 -5.73 -17.80 -5.99
C ASN A 380 -5.02 -16.63 -6.67
N ARG A 381 -3.68 -16.58 -6.64
CA ARG A 381 -2.92 -15.60 -7.43
C ARG A 381 -2.33 -16.26 -8.68
N HIS A 382 -2.42 -15.57 -9.80
CA HIS A 382 -1.82 -16.03 -11.04
C HIS A 382 -0.29 -15.90 -10.96
N ARG A 383 0.43 -17.03 -10.93
CA ARG A 383 1.90 -17.02 -10.74
C ARG A 383 2.68 -16.36 -11.87
N ALA A 384 2.11 -16.32 -13.07
CA ALA A 384 2.79 -15.76 -14.24
C ALA A 384 2.66 -14.23 -14.34
N ILE A 385 1.76 -13.59 -13.57
CA ILE A 385 1.60 -12.13 -13.65
C ILE A 385 1.57 -11.47 -12.28
N ALA A 386 2.17 -10.29 -12.18
CA ALA A 386 2.27 -9.54 -10.93
C ALA A 386 2.07 -8.03 -11.13
N ILE A 387 1.65 -7.36 -10.06
CA ILE A 387 1.78 -5.91 -9.88
C ILE A 387 2.86 -5.69 -8.84
N LEU A 388 3.88 -4.92 -9.20
CA LEU A 388 5.05 -4.64 -8.39
C LEU A 388 5.22 -3.14 -8.17
N GLY A 389 5.73 -2.76 -7.01
CA GLY A 389 6.33 -1.45 -6.80
C GLY A 389 7.74 -1.39 -7.43
N PRO A 390 8.28 -0.17 -7.64
CA PRO A 390 9.59 -0.01 -8.28
C PRO A 390 10.74 -0.76 -7.58
N LEU A 391 10.71 -0.85 -6.25
CA LEU A 391 11.74 -1.58 -5.48
C LEU A 391 11.65 -3.10 -5.64
N GLU A 392 10.44 -3.64 -5.65
CA GLU A 392 10.20 -5.09 -5.74
C GLU A 392 10.51 -5.61 -7.15
N ALA A 393 10.27 -4.78 -8.17
CA ALA A 393 10.62 -5.06 -9.55
C ALA A 393 12.13 -5.29 -9.76
N ARG A 394 13.00 -4.75 -8.89
CA ARG A 394 14.45 -4.96 -8.97
C ARG A 394 14.88 -6.41 -8.65
N LEU A 395 14.00 -7.19 -8.04
CA LEU A 395 14.30 -8.54 -7.53
C LEU A 395 13.78 -9.65 -8.45
N GLN A 396 13.07 -9.31 -9.52
CA GLN A 396 12.35 -10.27 -10.36
C GLN A 396 12.55 -9.92 -11.84
N SER A 397 12.50 -10.94 -12.70
CA SER A 397 12.53 -10.79 -14.16
C SER A 397 11.24 -11.31 -14.77
N PHE A 398 10.75 -10.63 -15.81
CA PHE A 398 9.54 -10.97 -16.53
C PHE A 398 9.79 -10.88 -18.04
N ASP A 399 9.06 -11.67 -18.83
CA ASP A 399 9.14 -11.59 -20.30
C ASP A 399 8.54 -10.28 -20.83
N LEU A 400 7.56 -9.72 -20.12
CA LEU A 400 6.97 -8.41 -20.39
C LEU A 400 6.96 -7.56 -19.10
N ALA A 401 7.65 -6.43 -19.12
CA ALA A 401 7.58 -5.43 -18.06
C ALA A 401 6.80 -4.20 -18.57
N ILE A 402 5.74 -3.84 -17.86
CA ILE A 402 4.88 -2.71 -18.18
C ILE A 402 5.10 -1.64 -17.11
N LEU A 403 5.66 -0.49 -17.48
CA LEU A 403 5.77 0.66 -16.58
C LEU A 403 4.49 1.49 -16.67
N GLY A 404 3.72 1.57 -15.58
CA GLY A 404 2.43 2.25 -15.55
C GLY A 404 2.45 3.57 -14.77
N GLY A 405 1.63 4.51 -15.21
CA GLY A 405 1.43 5.81 -14.57
C GLY A 405 2.61 6.76 -14.76
N LEU A 406 3.31 6.70 -15.91
CA LEU A 406 4.51 7.48 -16.27
C LEU A 406 4.23 8.98 -16.43
N ASN A 407 3.66 9.59 -15.40
CA ASN A 407 3.32 11.00 -15.31
C ASN A 407 4.20 11.69 -14.26
N GLU A 408 4.39 12.99 -14.44
CA GLU A 408 5.08 13.84 -13.47
C GLU A 408 4.42 13.74 -12.08
N GLY A 409 5.23 13.67 -11.03
CA GLY A 409 4.78 13.47 -9.65
C GLY A 409 4.43 12.02 -9.27
N THR A 410 4.28 11.13 -10.26
CA THR A 410 4.16 9.67 -10.04
C THR A 410 5.50 8.98 -10.30
N TRP A 411 6.16 9.34 -11.40
CA TRP A 411 7.52 8.92 -11.73
C TRP A 411 8.40 10.16 -12.00
N PRO A 412 9.35 10.49 -11.12
CA PRO A 412 9.49 9.98 -9.76
C PRO A 412 8.38 10.47 -8.83
N GLN A 413 8.10 9.74 -7.75
CA GLN A 413 7.18 10.22 -6.71
C GLN A 413 7.78 11.44 -6.03
N SER A 414 6.97 12.49 -5.86
CA SER A 414 7.40 13.65 -5.08
C SER A 414 7.71 13.24 -3.65
N VAL A 415 8.92 13.55 -3.19
CA VAL A 415 9.28 13.25 -1.81
C VAL A 415 8.65 14.29 -0.90
N ALA A 416 7.86 13.82 0.07
CA ALA A 416 7.20 14.70 1.04
C ALA A 416 8.26 15.51 1.81
N ALA A 417 7.96 16.77 2.08
CA ALA A 417 8.78 17.58 2.96
C ALA A 417 8.78 16.94 4.36
N ASP A 418 9.97 16.77 4.92
CA ASP A 418 10.12 16.33 6.30
C ASP A 418 9.57 17.44 7.22
N PRO A 419 8.65 17.11 8.16
CA PRO A 419 8.01 18.12 9.00
C PRO A 419 8.94 18.72 10.06
N TRP A 420 10.12 18.14 10.29
CA TRP A 420 11.09 18.58 11.29
C TRP A 420 12.37 19.14 10.67
N PHE A 421 12.85 18.56 9.56
CA PHE A 421 14.15 18.90 8.98
C PHE A 421 14.05 19.40 7.54
N SER A 422 14.42 20.66 7.31
CA SER A 422 14.62 21.16 5.95
C SER A 422 15.82 20.48 5.27
N ARG A 423 15.87 20.50 3.93
CA ARG A 423 16.99 19.93 3.15
C ARG A 423 18.37 20.49 3.58
N PRO A 424 18.55 21.81 3.80
CA PRO A 424 19.81 22.35 4.32
C PRO A 424 20.16 21.86 5.73
N MET A 425 19.16 21.68 6.60
CA MET A 425 19.37 21.13 7.94
C MET A 425 19.86 19.68 7.87
N ARG A 426 19.23 18.86 7.01
CA ARG A 426 19.67 17.47 6.79
C ARG A 426 21.13 17.42 6.32
N GLU A 427 21.49 18.24 5.34
CA GLU A 427 22.87 18.32 4.84
C GLU A 427 23.87 18.70 5.94
N THR A 428 23.55 19.74 6.71
CA THR A 428 24.40 20.22 7.82
C THR A 428 24.59 19.13 8.89
N LEU A 429 23.56 18.33 9.14
CA LEU A 429 23.59 17.22 10.09
C LEU A 429 24.18 15.93 9.51
N GLY A 430 24.59 15.93 8.24
CA GLY A 430 25.07 14.73 7.53
C GLY A 430 23.99 13.66 7.34
N LEU A 431 22.71 14.05 7.40
CA LEU A 431 21.57 13.19 7.13
C LEU A 431 21.32 13.08 5.62
N GLU A 432 20.80 11.92 5.21
CA GLU A 432 20.48 11.68 3.81
C GLU A 432 19.35 12.59 3.30
N GLN A 433 19.46 13.00 2.04
CA GLN A 433 18.38 13.75 1.39
C GLN A 433 17.19 12.82 1.07
N PRO A 434 15.94 13.30 1.20
CA PRO A 434 14.76 12.51 0.88
C PRO A 434 14.77 11.92 -0.54
N GLU A 435 15.35 12.65 -1.50
CA GLU A 435 15.47 12.28 -2.91
C GLU A 435 16.29 11.00 -3.13
N ARG A 436 17.11 10.59 -2.15
CA ARG A 436 17.82 9.30 -2.19
C ARG A 436 16.89 8.09 -2.33
N ALA A 437 15.62 8.21 -1.93
CA ALA A 437 14.64 7.15 -2.11
C ALA A 437 14.22 6.96 -3.59
N ILE A 438 14.48 7.94 -4.45
CA ILE A 438 14.15 7.92 -5.89
C ILE A 438 15.21 7.14 -6.69
N GLY A 439 16.48 7.30 -6.34
CA GLY A 439 17.62 6.72 -7.07
C GLY A 439 18.73 6.24 -6.14
#